data_AF-A0AAV5WWE3-F1
#
_entry.id   AF-A0AAV5WWE3-F1
#
_cell.length_a   1.000
_cell.length_b   1.000
_cell.length_c   1.000
_cell.angle_alpha   90.00
_cell.angle_beta   90.00
_cell.angle_gamma   90.00
#
_symmetry.space_group_name_H-M   'P 1'
#
loop_
_entity.id
_entity.type
_entity.pdbx_description
1 polymer ?
#
loop_
_entity_poly.entity_id
_entity_poly.type
_entity_poly.pdbx_seq_one_letter_code
_entity_poly.pdbx_strand_id
1 'polypeptide(L)'
;SLESRSEVARQERKESIEWAKQQAKLVSDDEREKIRKMDFRQLRDSLQKGEVSAESVLRVYYGLAVRSHEKTNCLTNVVKESLDIARSLDEKAKDPSYKKPALFGIPISIKDSIDLCGNRRTCGCASKADNFPKEDSFQVMRLREAGMIAFCQTNVPTCCMTYNCCNSIYGTTSTPLDSSRTSGGSSGGEGALIGSHGSLIGMGSDIGGSIRIPSAYSGCCGFKPSATRCSSLQWEEPTPFRPILMPTEGPLAQDPHAITEIMRCMWSDHFISNNDPLSVPIDFREDLFQEGRKYRIGYFASDGYIDALPGNQRVVMEAVELLKANGHTVVPFSMEDIVSEAAKGVFSVIYADGGVRQSETLKHEPLPSIMLPMRERGQIPLWRK
;
A
#
# COMPACT_ATOMS: atom_id res chain seq x y z
N SER A 1 -12.65 -17.72 -21.29
CA SER A 1 -11.44 -18.35 -20.72
C SER A 1 -10.77 -17.36 -19.75
N LEU A 2 -9.84 -17.80 -18.90
CA LEU A 2 -9.08 -16.89 -18.01
C LEU A 2 -8.29 -15.83 -18.79
N GLU A 3 -7.75 -16.20 -19.94
CA GLU A 3 -7.03 -15.27 -20.82
C GLU A 3 -7.93 -14.17 -21.35
N SER A 4 -9.16 -14.49 -21.78
CA SER A 4 -10.11 -13.50 -22.26
C SER A 4 -10.48 -12.47 -21.19
N ARG A 5 -10.67 -12.90 -19.93
CA ARG A 5 -10.94 -11.98 -18.81
C ARG A 5 -9.73 -11.08 -18.51
N SER A 6 -8.53 -11.67 -18.59
CA SER A 6 -7.27 -10.93 -18.41
C SER A 6 -7.05 -9.90 -19.53
N GLU A 7 -7.43 -10.21 -20.77
CA GLU A 7 -7.34 -9.28 -21.90
C GLU A 7 -8.27 -8.08 -21.73
N VAL A 8 -9.50 -8.31 -21.27
CA VAL A 8 -10.44 -7.21 -20.93
C VAL A 8 -9.82 -6.30 -19.85
N ALA A 9 -9.29 -6.88 -18.77
CA ALA A 9 -8.63 -6.11 -17.72
C ALA A 9 -7.41 -5.31 -18.23
N ARG A 10 -6.62 -5.89 -19.16
CA ARG A 10 -5.52 -5.17 -19.82
C ARG A 10 -5.99 -4.03 -20.72
N GLN A 11 -7.09 -4.23 -21.44
CA GLN A 11 -7.66 -3.23 -22.33
C GLN A 11 -8.20 -2.02 -21.55
N GLU A 12 -9.00 -2.27 -20.50
CA GLU A 12 -9.51 -1.22 -19.60
C GLU A 12 -8.37 -0.45 -18.91
N ARG A 13 -7.32 -1.14 -18.50
CA ARG A 13 -6.09 -0.52 -17.96
C ARG A 13 -5.46 0.44 -18.98
N LYS A 14 -5.31 0.03 -20.24
CA LYS A 14 -4.76 0.90 -21.30
C LYS A 14 -5.64 2.13 -21.51
N GLU A 15 -6.96 1.94 -21.56
CA GLU A 15 -7.93 3.02 -21.77
C GLU A 15 -7.97 4.02 -20.62
N SER A 16 -7.89 3.54 -19.36
CA SER A 16 -7.84 4.42 -18.19
C SER A 16 -6.54 5.22 -18.12
N ILE A 17 -5.40 4.60 -18.46
CA ILE A 17 -4.09 5.29 -18.54
C ILE A 17 -4.09 6.35 -19.66
N GLU A 18 -4.62 6.03 -20.84
CA GLU A 18 -4.70 7.01 -21.93
C GLU A 18 -5.65 8.16 -21.58
N TRP A 19 -6.79 7.87 -20.95
CA TRP A 19 -7.67 8.91 -20.41
C TRP A 19 -6.94 9.82 -19.43
N ALA A 20 -6.16 9.25 -18.50
CA ALA A 20 -5.38 9.99 -17.51
C ALA A 20 -4.35 10.91 -18.17
N LYS A 21 -3.67 10.44 -19.23
CA LYS A 21 -2.75 11.25 -20.05
C LYS A 21 -3.44 12.47 -20.64
N GLN A 22 -4.66 12.32 -21.16
CA GLN A 22 -5.39 13.46 -21.71
C GLN A 22 -5.84 14.42 -20.62
N GLN A 23 -6.31 13.93 -19.47
CA GLN A 23 -6.70 14.80 -18.34
C GLN A 23 -5.52 15.61 -17.78
N ALA A 24 -4.32 15.02 -17.75
CA ALA A 24 -3.10 15.68 -17.26
C ALA A 24 -2.63 16.86 -18.14
N LYS A 25 -3.07 16.94 -19.40
CA LYS A 25 -2.76 18.06 -20.31
C LYS A 25 -3.61 19.31 -20.05
N LEU A 26 -4.71 19.16 -19.31
CA LEU A 26 -5.67 20.25 -19.07
C LEU A 26 -5.34 21.09 -17.83
N VAL A 27 -4.21 20.83 -17.16
CA VAL A 27 -3.66 21.71 -16.12
C VAL A 27 -2.50 22.51 -16.71
N SER A 28 -2.42 23.79 -16.38
CA SER A 28 -1.36 24.68 -16.85
C SER A 28 0.02 24.23 -16.35
N ASP A 29 1.09 24.57 -17.07
CA ASP A 29 2.44 24.18 -16.67
C ASP A 29 2.88 24.85 -15.35
N ASP A 30 2.50 26.10 -15.10
CA ASP A 30 2.78 26.81 -13.85
C ASP A 30 2.11 26.15 -12.65
N GLU A 31 0.83 25.79 -12.78
CA GLU A 31 0.08 25.12 -11.73
C GLU A 31 0.61 23.70 -11.50
N ARG A 32 0.99 22.98 -12.58
CA ARG A 32 1.63 21.67 -12.49
C ARG A 32 2.94 21.74 -11.70
N GLU A 33 3.81 22.70 -12.01
CA GLU A 33 5.09 22.85 -11.30
C GLU A 33 4.91 23.34 -9.86
N LYS A 34 3.89 24.16 -9.59
CA LYS A 34 3.50 24.53 -8.21
C LYS A 34 3.12 23.29 -7.40
N ILE A 35 2.20 22.47 -7.89
CA ILE A 35 1.69 21.29 -7.17
C ILE A 35 2.77 20.22 -7.02
N ARG A 36 3.58 19.95 -8.06
CA ARG A 36 4.61 18.90 -8.04
C ARG A 36 5.69 19.11 -6.97
N LYS A 37 5.92 20.35 -6.54
CA LYS A 37 6.93 20.70 -5.53
C LYS A 37 6.42 20.59 -4.10
N MET A 38 5.12 20.40 -3.90
CA MET A 38 4.52 20.31 -2.59
C MET A 38 4.76 18.95 -1.95
N ASP A 39 5.19 18.94 -0.69
CA ASP A 39 5.06 17.76 0.16
C ASP A 39 3.60 17.53 0.60
N PHE A 40 3.35 16.45 1.35
CA PHE A 40 2.01 16.11 1.81
C PHE A 40 1.34 17.22 2.64
N ARG A 41 2.07 17.85 3.56
CA ARG A 41 1.48 18.87 4.45
C ARG A 41 1.22 20.17 3.68
N GLN A 42 2.15 20.55 2.81
CA GLN A 42 1.99 21.71 1.93
C GLN A 42 0.78 21.54 1.00
N LEU A 43 0.63 20.37 0.39
CA LEU A 43 -0.52 20.08 -0.48
C LEU A 43 -1.84 20.14 0.28
N ARG A 44 -1.90 19.51 1.46
CA ARG A 44 -3.06 19.57 2.36
C ARG A 44 -3.42 21.00 2.71
N ASP A 45 -2.45 21.78 3.17
CA ASP A 45 -2.70 23.15 3.62
C ASP A 45 -3.14 24.06 2.46
N SER A 46 -2.55 23.91 1.26
CA SER A 46 -2.99 24.64 0.06
C SER A 46 -4.40 24.25 -0.39
N LEU A 47 -4.78 22.97 -0.31
CA LEU A 47 -6.15 22.50 -0.58
C LEU A 47 -7.15 23.05 0.44
N GLN A 48 -6.79 23.06 1.73
CA GLN A 48 -7.62 23.65 2.79
C GLN A 48 -7.87 25.14 2.53
N LYS A 49 -6.81 25.90 2.20
CA LYS A 49 -6.90 27.33 1.88
C LYS A 49 -7.55 27.65 0.53
N GLY A 50 -7.71 26.67 -0.35
CA GLY A 50 -8.22 26.88 -1.71
C GLY A 50 -7.21 27.54 -2.66
N GLU A 51 -5.91 27.44 -2.36
CA GLU A 51 -4.83 27.94 -3.22
C GLU A 51 -4.60 27.07 -4.47
N VAL A 52 -5.09 25.83 -4.42
CA VAL A 52 -5.19 24.86 -5.51
C VAL A 52 -6.53 24.12 -5.35
N SER A 53 -7.12 23.68 -6.47
CA SER A 53 -8.36 22.89 -6.47
C SER A 53 -8.05 21.39 -6.43
N ALA A 54 -8.99 20.58 -5.92
CA ALA A 54 -8.88 19.13 -5.95
C ALA A 54 -8.80 18.61 -7.40
N GLU A 55 -9.53 19.23 -8.34
CA GLU A 55 -9.46 18.90 -9.76
C GLU A 55 -8.06 19.11 -10.33
N SER A 56 -7.44 20.27 -10.09
CA SER A 56 -6.08 20.55 -10.58
C SER A 56 -5.07 19.59 -9.99
N VAL A 57 -5.17 19.31 -8.68
CA VAL A 57 -4.31 18.34 -7.99
C VAL A 57 -4.43 16.96 -8.62
N LEU A 58 -5.64 16.43 -8.83
CA LEU A 58 -5.82 15.13 -9.49
C LEU A 58 -5.23 15.10 -10.90
N ARG A 59 -5.44 16.14 -11.71
CA ARG A 59 -4.87 16.21 -13.07
C ARG A 59 -3.34 16.13 -13.05
N VAL A 60 -2.69 16.78 -12.09
CA VAL A 60 -1.24 16.68 -11.90
C VAL A 60 -0.83 15.26 -11.51
N TYR A 61 -1.51 14.65 -10.54
CA TYR A 61 -1.19 13.29 -10.08
C TYR A 61 -1.50 12.21 -11.12
N TYR A 62 -2.49 12.39 -12.01
CA TYR A 62 -2.65 11.52 -13.19
C TYR A 62 -1.39 11.52 -14.06
N GLY A 63 -0.85 12.70 -14.38
CA GLY A 63 0.36 12.81 -15.18
C GLY A 63 1.61 12.25 -14.48
N LEU A 64 1.70 12.41 -13.16
CA LEU A 64 2.79 11.81 -12.37
C LEU A 64 2.68 10.28 -12.34
N ALA A 65 1.50 9.74 -12.02
CA ALA A 65 1.26 8.30 -11.95
C ALA A 65 1.46 7.61 -13.30
N VAL A 66 1.05 8.23 -14.40
CA VAL A 66 1.32 7.70 -15.75
C VAL A 66 2.82 7.63 -16.03
N ARG A 67 3.60 8.67 -15.69
CA ARG A 67 5.06 8.65 -15.88
C ARG A 67 5.73 7.56 -15.04
N SER A 68 5.28 7.40 -13.80
CA SER A 68 5.70 6.29 -12.93
C SER A 68 5.37 4.94 -13.56
N HIS A 69 4.18 4.80 -14.13
CA HIS A 69 3.74 3.58 -14.80
C HIS A 69 4.58 3.25 -16.03
N GLU A 70 4.90 4.22 -16.87
CA GLU A 70 5.75 4.03 -18.06
C GLU A 70 7.14 3.50 -17.68
N LYS A 71 7.65 3.90 -16.51
CA LYS A 71 8.95 3.45 -15.99
C LYS A 71 8.90 2.08 -15.29
N THR A 72 7.80 1.78 -14.60
CA THR A 72 7.77 0.68 -13.60
C THR A 72 6.65 -0.34 -13.79
N ASN A 73 5.67 -0.08 -14.66
CA ASN A 73 4.47 -0.91 -14.84
C ASN A 73 3.67 -1.09 -13.52
N CYS A 74 3.50 -0.02 -12.73
CA CYS A 74 2.95 -0.07 -11.37
C CYS A 74 1.42 0.03 -11.25
N LEU A 75 0.72 0.69 -12.17
CA LEU A 75 -0.74 0.88 -12.08
C LEU A 75 -1.52 -0.31 -12.63
N THR A 76 -2.63 -0.73 -12.03
CA THR A 76 -3.61 -1.66 -12.65
C THR A 76 -4.80 -0.91 -13.26
N ASN A 77 -5.12 0.28 -12.74
CA ASN A 77 -6.26 1.09 -13.17
C ASN A 77 -6.03 2.57 -12.78
N VAL A 78 -6.60 3.51 -13.54
CA VAL A 78 -6.81 4.91 -13.10
C VAL A 78 -8.31 5.12 -12.90
N VAL A 79 -8.71 5.54 -11.70
CA VAL A 79 -10.12 5.66 -11.29
C VAL A 79 -10.72 6.90 -11.93
N LYS A 80 -11.53 6.76 -12.98
CA LYS A 80 -12.03 7.89 -13.77
C LYS A 80 -12.99 8.77 -12.97
N GLU A 81 -13.80 8.14 -12.13
CA GLU A 81 -14.81 8.77 -11.27
C GLU A 81 -14.19 9.71 -10.23
N SER A 82 -12.88 9.56 -9.95
CA SER A 82 -12.18 10.42 -8.99
C SER A 82 -12.17 11.89 -9.43
N LEU A 83 -12.20 12.18 -10.73
CA LEU A 83 -12.31 13.55 -11.24
C LEU A 83 -13.66 14.20 -10.91
N ASP A 84 -14.75 13.44 -10.97
CA ASP A 84 -16.08 13.95 -10.65
C ASP A 84 -16.23 14.17 -9.14
N ILE A 85 -15.61 13.31 -8.32
CA ILE A 85 -15.50 13.50 -6.87
C ILE A 85 -14.75 14.80 -6.55
N ALA A 86 -13.59 15.04 -7.19
CA ALA A 86 -12.84 16.27 -6.99
C ALA A 86 -13.65 17.53 -7.35
N ARG A 87 -14.33 17.51 -8.50
CA ARG A 87 -15.20 18.62 -8.92
C ARG A 87 -16.34 18.87 -7.95
N SER A 88 -16.95 17.81 -7.42
CA SER A 88 -18.00 17.94 -6.41
C SER A 88 -17.46 18.53 -5.11
N LEU A 89 -16.26 18.13 -4.68
CA LEU A 89 -15.60 18.69 -3.51
C LEU A 89 -15.26 20.17 -3.70
N ASP A 90 -14.71 20.54 -4.85
CA ASP A 90 -14.39 21.93 -5.20
C ASP A 90 -15.66 22.80 -5.28
N GLU A 91 -16.76 22.28 -5.84
CA GLU A 91 -18.04 22.99 -5.89
C GLU A 91 -18.61 23.24 -4.49
N LYS A 92 -18.63 22.22 -3.62
CA LYS A 92 -19.05 22.37 -2.22
C LYS A 92 -18.19 23.39 -1.48
N ALA A 93 -16.90 23.43 -1.76
CA ALA A 93 -15.97 24.37 -1.15
C ALA A 93 -16.18 25.84 -1.56
N LYS A 94 -17.02 26.14 -2.56
CA LYS A 94 -17.42 27.52 -2.88
C LYS A 94 -18.38 28.10 -1.84
N ASP A 95 -19.12 27.24 -1.13
CA ASP A 95 -19.97 27.66 -0.01
C ASP A 95 -19.10 27.91 1.24
N PRO A 96 -19.02 29.14 1.77
CA PRO A 96 -18.24 29.43 2.97
C PRO A 96 -18.69 28.68 4.23
N SER A 97 -19.90 28.15 4.25
CA SER A 97 -20.43 27.34 5.35
C SER A 97 -19.97 25.88 5.29
N TYR A 98 -19.48 25.42 4.14
CA TYR A 98 -18.98 24.07 3.97
C TYR A 98 -17.66 23.87 4.73
N LYS A 99 -17.69 22.98 5.72
CA LYS A 99 -16.50 22.58 6.46
C LYS A 99 -15.77 21.50 5.68
N LYS A 100 -14.65 21.87 5.06
CA LYS A 100 -13.74 20.91 4.42
C LYS A 100 -13.30 19.84 5.43
N PRO A 101 -13.40 18.54 5.08
CA PRO A 101 -12.79 17.46 5.84
C PRO A 101 -11.27 17.62 5.98
N ALA A 102 -10.66 16.95 6.97
CA ALA A 102 -9.26 17.15 7.33
C ALA A 102 -8.26 16.88 6.18
N LEU A 103 -8.56 15.92 5.31
CA LEU A 103 -7.72 15.50 4.18
C LEU A 103 -8.37 15.81 2.82
N PHE A 104 -9.16 16.89 2.79
CA PHE A 104 -9.89 17.37 1.61
C PHE A 104 -9.03 17.38 0.34
N GLY A 105 -9.47 16.65 -0.68
CA GLY A 105 -8.93 16.67 -2.03
C GLY A 105 -7.60 15.94 -2.22
N ILE A 106 -7.04 15.30 -1.18
CA ILE A 106 -5.75 14.60 -1.28
C ILE A 106 -5.90 13.31 -2.12
N PRO A 107 -5.12 13.13 -3.21
CA PRO A 107 -5.11 11.88 -3.96
C PRO A 107 -4.46 10.75 -3.16
N ILE A 108 -5.05 9.56 -3.22
CA ILE A 108 -4.49 8.34 -2.61
C ILE A 108 -4.53 7.16 -3.59
N SER A 109 -3.43 6.40 -3.65
CA SER A 109 -3.36 5.15 -4.43
C SER A 109 -3.82 3.95 -3.59
N ILE A 110 -4.49 2.99 -4.22
CA ILE A 110 -5.05 1.82 -3.54
C ILE A 110 -4.49 0.53 -4.14
N LYS A 111 -3.87 -0.32 -3.34
CA LYS A 111 -3.41 -1.65 -3.80
C LYS A 111 -4.56 -2.46 -4.40
N ASP A 112 -4.36 -3.13 -5.52
CA ASP A 112 -5.37 -3.93 -6.24
C ASP A 112 -6.05 -5.03 -5.39
N SER A 113 -5.46 -5.42 -4.26
CA SER A 113 -6.06 -6.39 -3.34
C SER A 113 -6.98 -5.77 -2.28
N ILE A 114 -7.10 -4.45 -2.22
CA ILE A 114 -7.97 -3.71 -1.30
C ILE A 114 -9.26 -3.37 -2.03
N ASP A 115 -10.39 -3.53 -1.35
CA ASP A 115 -11.71 -3.32 -1.94
C ASP A 115 -11.96 -1.83 -2.19
N LEU A 116 -12.24 -1.50 -3.45
CA LEU A 116 -12.62 -0.18 -3.92
C LEU A 116 -13.89 -0.33 -4.75
N CYS A 117 -14.99 0.21 -4.25
CA CYS A 117 -16.32 0.06 -4.83
C CYS A 117 -16.32 0.49 -6.30
N GLY A 118 -16.92 -0.35 -7.14
CA GLY A 118 -17.07 -0.10 -8.58
C GLY A 118 -15.78 -0.26 -9.39
N ASN A 119 -14.65 -0.62 -8.77
CA ASN A 119 -13.37 -0.80 -9.43
C ASN A 119 -12.95 -2.28 -9.42
N ARG A 120 -12.14 -2.67 -10.42
CA ARG A 120 -11.70 -4.06 -10.57
C ARG A 120 -10.73 -4.44 -9.45
N ARG A 121 -10.88 -5.63 -8.88
CA ARG A 121 -10.01 -6.16 -7.81
C ARG A 121 -9.54 -7.57 -8.13
N THR A 122 -8.43 -7.67 -8.85
CA THR A 122 -7.96 -8.95 -9.39
C THR A 122 -7.14 -9.78 -8.41
N CYS A 123 -6.51 -9.12 -7.43
CA CYS A 123 -5.44 -9.70 -6.61
C CYS A 123 -4.31 -10.35 -7.44
N GLY A 124 -4.13 -9.95 -8.70
CA GLY A 124 -3.20 -10.58 -9.65
C GLY A 124 -3.56 -12.02 -10.05
N CYS A 125 -4.79 -12.49 -9.81
CA CYS A 125 -5.25 -13.83 -10.17
C CYS A 125 -6.26 -13.72 -11.34
N ALA A 126 -6.02 -14.40 -12.46
CA ALA A 126 -6.84 -14.32 -13.67
C ALA A 126 -8.28 -14.81 -13.44
N SER A 127 -8.49 -15.74 -12.49
CA SER A 127 -9.83 -16.18 -12.08
C SER A 127 -10.67 -15.07 -11.44
N LYS A 128 -10.01 -14.07 -10.84
CA LYS A 128 -10.62 -12.91 -10.19
C LYS A 128 -10.60 -11.67 -11.09
N ALA A 129 -10.26 -11.81 -12.38
CA ALA A 129 -10.20 -10.68 -13.29
C ALA A 129 -11.51 -9.88 -13.26
N ASP A 130 -12.70 -10.50 -13.33
CA ASP A 130 -14.01 -9.78 -13.27
C ASP A 130 -14.59 -9.61 -11.86
N ASN A 131 -13.73 -9.54 -10.85
CA ASN A 131 -14.19 -9.24 -9.50
C ASN A 131 -14.29 -7.71 -9.31
N PHE A 132 -15.49 -7.25 -8.93
CA PHE A 132 -15.79 -5.85 -8.65
C PHE A 132 -16.45 -5.75 -7.28
N PRO A 133 -15.74 -5.27 -6.25
CA PRO A 133 -16.30 -5.05 -4.93
C PRO A 133 -17.52 -4.14 -4.99
N LYS A 134 -18.56 -4.50 -4.22
CA LYS A 134 -19.80 -3.71 -4.10
C LYS A 134 -19.66 -2.58 -3.09
N GLU A 135 -18.68 -2.69 -2.20
CA GLU A 135 -18.40 -1.76 -1.12
C GLU A 135 -16.89 -1.48 -1.10
N ASP A 136 -16.54 -0.33 -0.52
CA ASP A 136 -15.15 -0.02 -0.19
C ASP A 136 -14.72 -0.85 1.03
N SER A 137 -13.41 -1.04 1.24
CA SER A 137 -12.93 -1.47 2.56
C SER A 137 -13.24 -0.39 3.61
N PHE A 138 -13.38 -0.77 4.89
CA PHE A 138 -13.61 0.19 5.98
C PHE A 138 -12.55 1.31 6.04
N GLN A 139 -11.30 0.99 5.69
CA GLN A 139 -10.22 1.97 5.61
C GLN A 139 -10.47 2.95 4.47
N VAL A 140 -10.82 2.46 3.28
CA VAL A 140 -11.14 3.32 2.13
C VAL A 140 -12.39 4.17 2.41
N MET A 141 -13.43 3.63 3.05
CA MET A 141 -14.60 4.39 3.48
C MET A 141 -14.19 5.55 4.38
N ARG A 142 -13.36 5.28 5.40
CA ARG A 142 -12.91 6.31 6.35
C ARG A 142 -12.10 7.41 5.66
N LEU A 143 -11.22 7.03 4.73
CA LEU A 143 -10.39 7.98 3.99
C LEU A 143 -11.23 8.87 3.06
N ARG A 144 -12.30 8.31 2.47
CA ARG A 144 -13.29 9.07 1.71
C ARG A 144 -14.08 10.04 2.58
N GLU A 145 -14.52 9.63 3.78
CA GLU A 145 -15.16 10.54 4.75
C GLU A 145 -14.24 11.72 5.12
N ALA A 146 -12.94 11.47 5.21
CA ALA A 146 -11.92 12.48 5.45
C ALA A 146 -11.61 13.36 4.23
N GLY A 147 -12.29 13.15 3.11
CA GLY A 147 -12.20 13.96 1.89
C GLY A 147 -11.09 13.55 0.93
N MET A 148 -10.41 12.42 1.16
CA MET A 148 -9.41 11.90 0.23
C MET A 148 -10.05 11.27 -1.01
N ILE A 149 -9.29 11.22 -2.10
CA ILE A 149 -9.77 10.74 -3.38
C ILE A 149 -8.90 9.58 -3.87
N ALA A 150 -9.45 8.37 -3.86
CA ALA A 150 -8.82 7.21 -4.49
C ALA A 150 -8.75 7.41 -6.01
N PHE A 151 -7.55 7.60 -6.56
CA PHE A 151 -7.38 8.04 -7.95
C PHE A 151 -6.78 6.97 -8.88
N CYS A 152 -6.15 5.94 -8.32
CA CYS A 152 -5.62 4.83 -9.09
C CYS A 152 -5.50 3.57 -8.22
N GLN A 153 -5.40 2.42 -8.89
CA GLN A 153 -5.05 1.15 -8.25
C GLN A 153 -3.68 0.65 -8.70
N THR A 154 -2.98 -0.07 -7.82
CA THR A 154 -1.60 -0.51 -8.08
C THR A 154 -1.41 -2.03 -8.05
N ASN A 155 -0.41 -2.47 -8.83
CA ASN A 155 -0.15 -3.85 -9.15
C ASN A 155 0.33 -4.67 -7.94
N VAL A 156 0.03 -5.96 -7.99
CA VAL A 156 0.34 -6.94 -6.95
C VAL A 156 0.88 -8.22 -7.61
N PRO A 157 1.67 -9.06 -6.92
CA PRO A 157 1.93 -10.40 -7.41
C PRO A 157 0.68 -11.28 -7.34
N THR A 158 0.66 -12.39 -8.09
CA THR A 158 -0.47 -13.32 -8.08
C THR A 158 -0.85 -13.74 -6.65
N CYS A 159 -2.10 -13.49 -6.31
CA CYS A 159 -2.73 -13.77 -5.03
C CYS A 159 -1.98 -13.18 -3.81
N CYS A 160 -1.16 -12.14 -4.03
CA CYS A 160 -0.36 -11.46 -3.01
C CYS A 160 0.68 -12.36 -2.31
N MET A 161 1.07 -13.49 -2.90
CA MET A 161 1.80 -14.57 -2.20
C MET A 161 3.33 -14.51 -2.31
N THR A 162 3.91 -13.45 -2.86
CA THR A 162 5.37 -13.32 -2.97
C THR A 162 5.82 -11.90 -2.63
N TYR A 163 7.11 -11.78 -2.28
CA TYR A 163 7.80 -10.54 -2.01
C TYR A 163 8.37 -9.87 -3.28
N ASN A 164 8.05 -10.41 -4.46
CA ASN A 164 8.18 -9.72 -5.75
C ASN A 164 6.82 -9.16 -6.18
N CYS A 165 6.76 -8.48 -7.34
CA CYS A 165 5.50 -7.94 -7.88
C CYS A 165 5.33 -8.33 -9.35
N CYS A 166 4.75 -9.50 -9.60
CA CYS A 166 4.50 -10.01 -10.96
C CYS A 166 3.27 -10.91 -10.99
N ASN A 167 2.43 -10.74 -12.01
CA ASN A 167 1.31 -11.60 -12.31
C ASN A 167 1.10 -11.73 -13.83
N SER A 168 0.27 -12.67 -14.25
CA SER A 168 -0.03 -12.96 -15.66
C SER A 168 -0.95 -11.94 -16.35
N ILE A 169 -1.71 -11.15 -15.58
CA ILE A 169 -2.63 -10.14 -16.12
C ILE A 169 -1.84 -8.89 -16.54
N TYR A 170 -1.12 -8.30 -15.60
CA TYR A 170 -0.51 -6.98 -15.71
C TYR A 170 1.01 -7.02 -15.89
N GLY A 171 1.64 -8.19 -15.74
CA GLY A 171 3.09 -8.36 -15.87
C GLY A 171 3.86 -7.99 -14.60
N THR A 172 5.15 -7.68 -14.79
CA THR A 172 6.10 -7.40 -13.70
C THR A 172 6.18 -5.91 -13.39
N THR A 173 6.19 -5.55 -12.11
CA THR A 173 6.52 -4.22 -11.62
C THR A 173 7.96 -4.17 -11.12
N SER A 174 8.73 -3.20 -11.58
CA SER A 174 10.13 -2.98 -11.20
C SER A 174 10.27 -1.81 -10.22
N THR A 175 11.38 -1.76 -9.46
CA THR A 175 11.68 -0.60 -8.62
C THR A 175 11.99 0.62 -9.50
N PRO A 176 11.59 1.84 -9.10
CA PRO A 176 11.92 3.05 -9.83
C PRO A 176 13.42 3.37 -9.81
N LEU A 177 14.21 2.72 -8.96
CA LEU A 177 15.67 2.93 -8.88
C LEU A 177 16.43 2.22 -10.00
N ASP A 178 15.98 1.02 -10.40
CA ASP A 178 16.64 0.14 -11.35
C ASP A 178 15.61 -0.83 -11.95
N SER A 179 15.35 -0.73 -13.25
CA SER A 179 14.32 -1.53 -13.93
C SER A 179 14.64 -3.03 -13.98
N SER A 180 15.88 -3.43 -13.70
CA SER A 180 16.30 -4.85 -13.61
C SER A 180 15.98 -5.47 -12.24
N ARG A 181 15.55 -4.67 -11.26
CA ARG A 181 15.28 -5.10 -9.88
C ARG A 181 13.79 -5.08 -9.56
N THR A 182 13.40 -5.93 -8.62
CA THR A 182 12.03 -5.97 -8.12
C THR A 182 11.70 -4.72 -7.30
N SER A 183 10.45 -4.25 -7.36
CA SER A 183 9.92 -3.24 -6.45
C SER A 183 9.61 -3.79 -5.04
N GLY A 184 9.85 -5.07 -4.79
CA GLY A 184 9.38 -5.74 -3.60
C GLY A 184 7.91 -6.13 -3.74
N GLY A 185 7.29 -6.61 -2.66
CA GLY A 185 5.91 -7.08 -2.70
C GLY A 185 5.40 -7.56 -1.35
N SER A 186 4.10 -7.79 -1.21
CA SER A 186 3.11 -7.79 -2.29
C SER A 186 2.52 -6.42 -2.68
N SER A 187 2.79 -5.34 -1.95
CA SER A 187 2.38 -3.97 -2.32
C SER A 187 3.41 -3.29 -3.25
N GLY A 188 3.93 -4.04 -4.22
CA GLY A 188 5.04 -3.59 -5.08
C GLY A 188 4.64 -2.48 -6.06
N GLY A 189 3.38 -2.43 -6.47
CA GLY A 189 2.82 -1.31 -7.24
C GLY A 189 2.80 -0.02 -6.42
N GLU A 190 2.33 -0.05 -5.17
CA GLU A 190 2.35 1.09 -4.24
C GLU A 190 3.78 1.61 -4.04
N GLY A 191 4.72 0.71 -3.70
CA GLY A 191 6.13 1.07 -3.52
C GLY A 191 6.71 1.76 -4.75
N ALA A 192 6.50 1.19 -5.95
CA ALA A 192 7.02 1.75 -7.19
C ALA A 192 6.39 3.09 -7.56
N LEU A 193 5.08 3.24 -7.37
CA LEU A 193 4.36 4.48 -7.64
C LEU A 193 4.81 5.61 -6.71
N ILE A 194 4.87 5.34 -5.40
CA ILE A 194 5.23 6.34 -4.39
C ILE A 194 6.71 6.69 -4.47
N GLY A 195 7.60 5.69 -4.61
CA GLY A 195 9.04 5.89 -4.75
C GLY A 195 9.46 6.60 -6.04
N SER A 196 8.57 6.75 -7.02
CA SER A 196 8.78 7.58 -8.23
C SER A 196 8.01 8.89 -8.21
N HIS A 197 7.45 9.26 -7.06
CA HIS A 197 6.62 10.46 -6.88
C HIS A 197 5.35 10.52 -7.73
N GLY A 198 4.82 9.36 -8.13
CA GLY A 198 3.53 9.20 -8.81
C GLY A 198 2.32 9.31 -7.87
N SER A 199 2.55 9.13 -6.57
CA SER A 199 1.60 9.38 -5.48
C SER A 199 2.37 9.84 -4.25
N LEU A 200 1.75 10.65 -3.38
CA LEU A 200 2.32 11.00 -2.07
C LEU A 200 2.08 9.90 -1.03
N ILE A 201 0.94 9.24 -1.13
CA ILE A 201 0.44 8.28 -0.15
C ILE A 201 -0.42 7.21 -0.81
N GLY A 202 -0.42 6.03 -0.24
CA GLY A 202 -1.22 4.92 -0.71
C GLY A 202 -1.50 3.89 0.36
N MET A 203 -2.49 3.05 0.11
CA MET A 203 -2.87 1.95 1.01
C MET A 203 -2.35 0.63 0.47
N GLY A 204 -1.54 -0.04 1.29
CA GLY A 204 -1.06 -1.39 1.05
C GLY A 204 -1.57 -2.36 2.11
N SER A 205 -1.06 -3.59 2.07
CA SER A 205 -1.38 -4.59 3.07
C SER A 205 -0.21 -5.52 3.36
N ASP A 206 -0.12 -6.01 4.59
CA ASP A 206 1.06 -6.71 5.13
C ASP A 206 0.68 -7.82 6.12
N ILE A 207 1.13 -9.03 5.80
CA ILE A 207 1.11 -10.21 6.67
C ILE A 207 2.53 -10.67 7.05
N GLY A 208 3.48 -10.54 6.11
CA GLY A 208 4.87 -11.02 6.24
C GLY A 208 5.92 -10.04 5.74
N GLY A 209 5.57 -8.77 5.53
CA GLY A 209 6.47 -7.72 5.03
C GLY A 209 5.90 -6.90 3.86
N SER A 210 4.69 -7.19 3.40
CA SER A 210 4.19 -6.66 2.13
C SER A 210 3.95 -5.15 2.05
N ILE A 211 4.01 -4.39 3.15
CA ILE A 211 4.11 -2.93 3.16
C ILE A 211 5.58 -2.51 3.27
N ARG A 212 6.31 -3.14 4.19
CA ARG A 212 7.68 -2.77 4.58
C ARG A 212 8.74 -3.08 3.50
N ILE A 213 8.66 -4.25 2.86
CA ILE A 213 9.56 -4.69 1.79
C ILE A 213 9.51 -3.74 0.60
N PRO A 214 8.34 -3.47 -0.02
CA PRO A 214 8.30 -2.55 -1.16
C PRO A 214 8.65 -1.11 -0.78
N SER A 215 8.39 -0.71 0.48
CA SER A 215 8.84 0.57 1.00
C SER A 215 10.36 0.69 1.01
N ALA A 216 11.05 -0.31 1.57
CA ALA A 216 12.50 -0.36 1.60
C ALA A 216 13.12 -0.42 0.19
N TYR A 217 12.55 -1.21 -0.73
CA TYR A 217 13.11 -1.42 -2.07
C TYR A 217 12.86 -0.26 -3.04
N SER A 218 11.84 0.55 -2.78
CA SER A 218 11.49 1.70 -3.61
C SER A 218 11.87 3.05 -2.98
N GLY A 219 12.40 3.05 -1.76
CA GLY A 219 12.86 4.25 -1.07
C GLY A 219 11.74 5.11 -0.49
N CYS A 220 10.66 4.50 0.00
CA CYS A 220 9.55 5.20 0.65
C CYS A 220 9.33 4.72 2.10
N CYS A 221 8.46 5.41 2.83
CA CYS A 221 8.06 5.05 4.19
C CYS A 221 6.87 4.08 4.14
N GLY A 222 6.81 3.12 5.06
CA GLY A 222 5.68 2.22 5.19
C GLY A 222 5.40 1.83 6.63
N PHE A 223 4.13 1.81 7.01
CA PHE A 223 3.72 1.46 8.37
C PHE A 223 2.75 0.29 8.34
N LYS A 224 3.10 -0.78 9.04
CA LYS A 224 2.22 -1.92 9.31
C LYS A 224 1.66 -1.79 10.73
N PRO A 225 0.38 -1.47 10.91
CA PRO A 225 -0.26 -1.48 12.21
C PRO A 225 -0.21 -2.84 12.93
N SER A 226 -0.57 -2.84 14.21
CA SER A 226 -0.99 -4.08 14.87
C SER A 226 -2.24 -4.61 14.19
N ALA A 227 -2.36 -5.93 14.03
CA ALA A 227 -3.35 -6.52 13.12
C ALA A 227 -4.80 -6.08 13.39
N THR A 228 -5.19 -6.01 14.67
CA THR A 228 -6.55 -5.64 15.11
C THR A 228 -6.79 -4.13 15.23
N ARG A 229 -5.89 -3.29 14.69
CA ARG A 229 -6.08 -1.83 14.63
C ARG A 229 -6.80 -1.39 13.36
N CYS A 230 -6.88 -2.27 12.36
CA CYS A 230 -7.56 -2.06 11.10
C CYS A 230 -8.59 -3.18 10.97
N SER A 231 -9.79 -2.86 10.47
CA SER A 231 -10.80 -3.87 10.18
C SER A 231 -10.39 -4.75 9.01
N SER A 232 -10.65 -6.05 9.13
CA SER A 232 -10.54 -7.03 8.04
C SER A 232 -11.90 -7.63 7.67
N LEU A 233 -13.01 -7.11 8.21
CA LEU A 233 -14.33 -7.75 8.16
C LEU A 233 -14.90 -7.85 6.73
N GLN A 234 -14.62 -6.85 5.89
CA GLN A 234 -14.98 -6.87 4.46
C GLN A 234 -13.88 -7.46 3.56
N TRP A 235 -12.71 -7.79 4.12
CA TRP A 235 -11.56 -8.16 3.31
C TRP A 235 -11.61 -9.63 2.89
N GLU A 236 -11.96 -9.88 1.63
CA GLU A 236 -11.84 -11.22 1.05
C GLU A 236 -10.38 -11.56 0.73
N GLU A 237 -9.70 -12.30 1.60
CA GLU A 237 -8.34 -12.76 1.32
C GLU A 237 -8.26 -13.60 0.03
N PRO A 238 -7.20 -13.44 -0.80
CA PRO A 238 -6.99 -14.28 -1.98
C PRO A 238 -6.84 -15.77 -1.65
N THR A 239 -6.32 -16.08 -0.46
CA THR A 239 -6.18 -17.43 0.08
C THR A 239 -6.80 -17.47 1.48
N PRO A 240 -8.09 -17.82 1.63
CA PRO A 240 -8.81 -17.65 2.88
C PRO A 240 -8.35 -18.63 3.98
N PHE A 241 -8.71 -18.30 5.23
CA PHE A 241 -8.57 -19.13 6.43
C PHE A 241 -7.14 -19.36 6.93
N ARG A 242 -6.44 -18.26 7.28
CA ARG A 242 -5.22 -18.29 8.11
C ARG A 242 -5.49 -17.72 9.51
N PRO A 243 -6.16 -18.46 10.40
CA PRO A 243 -6.72 -17.91 11.65
C PRO A 243 -5.68 -17.38 12.64
N ILE A 244 -4.40 -17.75 12.48
CA ILE A 244 -3.34 -17.42 13.45
C ILE A 244 -2.51 -16.21 12.99
N LEU A 245 -2.38 -15.97 11.69
CA LEU A 245 -1.64 -14.83 11.14
C LEU A 245 -2.61 -13.90 10.40
N MET A 246 -2.95 -12.80 11.07
CA MET A 246 -3.86 -11.81 10.52
C MET A 246 -3.09 -10.79 9.67
N PRO A 247 -3.46 -10.59 8.39
CA PRO A 247 -2.95 -9.48 7.62
C PRO A 247 -3.52 -8.16 8.15
N THR A 248 -2.89 -7.05 7.77
CA THR A 248 -3.41 -5.73 8.11
C THR A 248 -3.16 -4.75 6.97
N GLU A 249 -4.09 -3.83 6.78
CA GLU A 249 -3.93 -2.70 5.86
C GLU A 249 -3.15 -1.57 6.54
N GLY A 250 -2.36 -0.84 5.76
CA GLY A 250 -1.57 0.27 6.27
C GLY A 250 -0.95 1.13 5.17
N PRO A 251 -0.54 2.35 5.51
CA PRO A 251 -0.09 3.33 4.53
C PRO A 251 1.36 3.09 4.10
N LEU A 252 1.61 3.41 2.83
CA LEU A 252 2.92 3.74 2.28
C LEU A 252 2.91 5.23 1.91
N ALA A 253 4.02 5.93 2.09
CA ALA A 253 4.10 7.35 1.76
C ALA A 253 5.54 7.82 1.47
N GLN A 254 5.69 8.97 0.83
CA GLN A 254 7.01 9.57 0.60
C GLN A 254 7.68 10.01 1.91
N ASP A 255 6.87 10.43 2.89
CA ASP A 255 7.34 10.94 4.17
C ASP A 255 6.53 10.34 5.36
N PRO A 256 7.12 10.25 6.56
CA PRO A 256 6.46 9.66 7.72
C PRO A 256 5.33 10.53 8.31
N HIS A 257 5.24 11.82 7.95
CA HIS A 257 4.18 12.69 8.44
C HIS A 257 2.86 12.38 7.76
N ALA A 258 2.88 12.11 6.45
CA ALA A 258 1.73 11.61 5.72
C ALA A 258 1.17 10.31 6.35
N ILE A 259 2.05 9.38 6.74
CA ILE A 259 1.65 8.17 7.50
C ILE A 259 0.93 8.56 8.79
N THR A 260 1.49 9.49 9.56
CA THR A 260 0.93 9.91 10.85
C THR A 260 -0.48 10.48 10.69
N GLU A 261 -0.68 11.34 9.69
CA GLU A 261 -1.97 11.98 9.39
C GLU A 261 -3.04 10.94 8.98
N ILE A 262 -2.67 9.94 8.17
CA ILE A 262 -3.57 8.84 7.81
C ILE A 262 -3.93 7.97 9.01
N MET A 263 -2.96 7.60 9.84
CA MET A 263 -3.24 6.77 11.01
C MET A 263 -4.09 7.53 12.05
N ARG A 264 -3.89 8.85 12.17
CA ARG A 264 -4.70 9.72 13.03
C ARG A 264 -6.15 9.80 12.53
N CYS A 265 -6.34 9.95 11.23
CA CYS A 265 -7.66 9.92 10.59
C CYS A 265 -8.37 8.56 10.74
N MET A 266 -7.62 7.47 10.58
CA MET A 266 -8.16 6.12 10.61
C MET A 266 -8.57 5.67 12.01
N TRP A 267 -7.89 6.19 13.04
CA TRP A 267 -8.15 5.89 14.44
C TRP A 267 -8.74 7.09 15.17
N SER A 268 -9.85 7.62 14.68
CA SER A 268 -10.60 8.63 15.41
C SER A 268 -12.08 8.28 15.49
N ASP A 269 -12.73 8.83 16.51
CA ASP A 269 -14.18 8.75 16.73
C ASP A 269 -14.68 7.30 16.84
N HIS A 270 -13.79 6.37 17.24
CA HIS A 270 -14.04 4.94 17.29
C HIS A 270 -14.57 4.34 15.98
N PHE A 271 -14.33 4.97 14.82
CA PHE A 271 -14.92 4.57 13.54
C PHE A 271 -14.71 3.08 13.24
N ILE A 272 -13.47 2.60 13.35
CA ILE A 272 -13.14 1.21 13.03
C ILE A 272 -13.85 0.25 14.00
N SER A 273 -13.75 0.47 15.31
CA SER A 273 -14.36 -0.43 16.31
C SER A 273 -15.89 -0.39 16.36
N ASN A 274 -16.51 0.72 15.94
CA ASN A 274 -17.96 0.81 15.83
C ASN A 274 -18.52 0.00 14.66
N ASN A 275 -17.69 -0.22 13.63
CA ASN A 275 -18.08 -0.97 12.43
C ASN A 275 -17.54 -2.42 12.42
N ASP A 276 -16.46 -2.69 13.15
CA ASP A 276 -15.86 -4.01 13.32
C ASP A 276 -15.65 -4.32 14.81
N PRO A 277 -16.50 -5.17 15.43
CA PRO A 277 -16.39 -5.51 16.84
C PRO A 277 -15.15 -6.36 17.19
N LEU A 278 -14.41 -6.85 16.19
CA LEU A 278 -13.14 -7.57 16.40
C LEU A 278 -11.93 -6.62 16.47
N SER A 279 -12.12 -5.36 16.10
CA SER A 279 -11.08 -4.34 16.17
C SER A 279 -10.96 -3.72 17.56
N VAL A 280 -9.73 -3.36 17.94
CA VAL A 280 -9.44 -2.79 19.25
C VAL A 280 -9.98 -1.35 19.34
N PRO A 281 -10.84 -1.02 20.32
CA PRO A 281 -11.50 0.29 20.42
C PRO A 281 -10.59 1.36 21.05
N ILE A 282 -9.44 1.61 20.43
CA ILE A 282 -8.47 2.59 20.89
C ILE A 282 -8.15 3.52 19.73
N ASP A 283 -8.45 4.80 19.89
CA ASP A 283 -8.14 5.85 18.92
C ASP A 283 -6.64 6.21 18.91
N PHE A 284 -6.25 7.15 18.06
CA PHE A 284 -4.91 7.70 18.01
C PHE A 284 -4.59 8.43 19.31
N ARG A 285 -3.49 8.08 19.96
CA ARG A 285 -3.10 8.60 21.27
C ARG A 285 -2.16 9.79 21.14
N GLU A 286 -2.74 10.98 21.01
CA GLU A 286 -1.99 12.25 20.95
C GLU A 286 -1.06 12.46 22.14
N ASP A 287 -1.50 12.02 23.32
CA ASP A 287 -0.71 12.10 24.54
C ASP A 287 0.54 11.22 24.51
N LEU A 288 0.56 10.16 23.68
CA LEU A 288 1.74 9.30 23.49
C LEU A 288 2.59 9.72 22.29
N PHE A 289 2.01 10.41 21.31
CA PHE A 289 2.69 10.87 20.09
C PHE A 289 3.20 12.31 20.25
N GLN A 290 4.13 12.51 21.17
CA GLN A 290 4.71 13.82 21.47
C GLN A 290 6.13 13.97 20.89
N GLU A 291 6.42 15.15 20.33
CA GLU A 291 7.76 15.51 19.90
C GLU A 291 8.70 15.73 21.11
N GLY A 292 10.01 15.58 20.90
CA GLY A 292 11.03 15.89 21.91
C GLY A 292 11.24 14.83 23.00
N ARG A 293 10.38 13.79 23.09
CA ARG A 293 10.56 12.69 24.03
C ARG A 293 11.86 11.93 23.76
N LYS A 294 12.65 11.69 24.81
CA LYS A 294 13.81 10.79 24.75
C LYS A 294 13.36 9.36 24.99
N TYR A 295 13.85 8.47 24.14
CA TYR A 295 13.44 7.06 24.12
C TYR A 295 14.61 6.17 24.52
N ARG A 296 14.28 5.01 25.10
CA ARG A 296 15.19 3.87 25.20
C ARG A 296 14.89 2.93 24.03
N ILE A 297 15.83 2.80 23.10
CA ILE A 297 15.64 2.14 21.81
C ILE A 297 16.54 0.91 21.75
N GLY A 298 15.94 -0.28 21.64
CA GLY A 298 16.67 -1.51 21.33
C GLY A 298 17.05 -1.55 19.85
N TYR A 299 18.26 -2.00 19.51
CA TYR A 299 18.69 -2.18 18.12
C TYR A 299 19.44 -3.50 17.90
N PHE A 300 19.36 -4.01 16.68
CA PHE A 300 20.14 -5.14 16.19
C PHE A 300 20.53 -4.89 14.73
N ALA A 301 21.75 -5.27 14.34
CA ALA A 301 22.24 -5.17 12.96
C ALA A 301 22.03 -6.46 12.15
N SER A 302 21.78 -7.57 12.85
CA SER A 302 21.44 -8.88 12.29
C SER A 302 20.39 -9.53 13.18
N ASP A 303 19.49 -10.30 12.60
CA ASP A 303 18.51 -11.07 13.34
C ASP A 303 19.01 -12.46 13.76
N GLY A 304 20.23 -12.84 13.34
CA GLY A 304 20.84 -14.14 13.62
C GLY A 304 20.25 -15.30 12.80
N TYR A 305 19.31 -15.03 11.90
CA TYR A 305 18.62 -16.04 11.09
C TYR A 305 18.91 -15.87 9.60
N ILE A 306 18.79 -14.65 9.06
CA ILE A 306 19.19 -14.31 7.69
C ILE A 306 20.32 -13.29 7.77
N ASP A 307 21.47 -13.63 7.16
CA ASP A 307 22.62 -12.73 7.13
C ASP A 307 22.25 -11.38 6.51
N ALA A 308 22.29 -10.33 7.33
CA ALA A 308 22.09 -8.97 6.88
C ALA A 308 23.29 -8.53 6.01
N LEU A 309 23.02 -7.99 4.83
CA LEU A 309 24.05 -7.45 3.95
C LEU A 309 24.85 -6.33 4.66
N PRO A 310 26.15 -6.15 4.35
CA PRO A 310 26.97 -5.10 4.97
C PRO A 310 26.38 -3.70 4.84
N GLY A 311 25.70 -3.41 3.71
CA GLY A 311 25.00 -2.14 3.51
C GLY A 311 23.84 -1.92 4.50
N ASN A 312 23.09 -2.97 4.82
CA ASN A 312 21.98 -2.89 5.77
C ASN A 312 22.51 -2.69 7.20
N GLN A 313 23.55 -3.44 7.57
CA GLN A 313 24.21 -3.30 8.87
C GLN A 313 24.74 -1.87 9.06
N ARG A 314 25.41 -1.31 8.04
CA ARG A 314 25.91 0.06 8.06
C ARG A 314 24.80 1.08 8.29
N VAL A 315 23.68 1.00 7.56
CA VAL A 315 22.56 1.95 7.71
C VAL A 315 21.94 1.90 9.11
N VAL A 316 21.83 0.70 9.71
CA VAL A 316 21.37 0.57 11.10
C VAL A 316 22.34 1.27 12.06
N MET A 317 23.65 1.07 11.88
CA MET A 317 24.65 1.70 12.75
C MET A 317 24.70 3.23 12.58
N GLU A 318 24.53 3.75 11.36
CA GLU A 318 24.38 5.19 11.11
C GLU A 318 23.15 5.76 11.84
N ALA A 319 22.01 5.06 11.80
CA ALA A 319 20.81 5.46 12.54
C ALA A 319 21.03 5.43 14.07
N VAL A 320 21.75 4.45 14.59
CA VAL A 320 22.13 4.37 16.02
C VAL A 320 22.92 5.60 16.44
N GLU A 321 23.92 6.01 15.68
CA GLU A 321 24.74 7.17 16.00
C GLU A 321 23.93 8.48 15.91
N LEU A 322 23.05 8.62 14.91
CA LEU A 322 22.13 9.76 14.82
C LEU A 322 21.17 9.83 16.01
N LEU A 323 20.61 8.70 16.45
CA LEU A 323 19.72 8.64 17.60
C LEU A 323 20.45 8.99 18.92
N LYS A 324 21.68 8.50 19.11
CA LYS A 324 22.52 8.87 20.27
C LYS A 324 22.86 10.36 20.27
N ALA A 325 23.26 10.91 19.11
CA ALA A 325 23.55 12.33 18.95
C ALA A 325 22.34 13.22 19.27
N ASN A 326 21.13 12.71 19.03
CA ASN A 326 19.87 13.36 19.41
C ASN A 326 19.42 13.06 20.85
N GLY A 327 20.28 12.50 21.70
CA GLY A 327 20.03 12.31 23.13
C GLY A 327 19.13 11.12 23.49
N HIS A 328 18.91 10.17 22.58
CA HIS A 328 18.22 8.91 22.88
C HIS A 328 19.17 7.93 23.57
N THR A 329 18.62 7.05 24.42
CA THR A 329 19.36 5.92 24.97
C THR A 329 19.22 4.75 24.00
N VAL A 330 20.29 4.36 23.31
CA VAL A 330 20.25 3.27 22.32
C VAL A 330 21.02 2.07 22.84
N VAL A 331 20.36 0.92 22.97
CA VAL A 331 20.89 -0.29 23.62
C VAL A 331 20.90 -1.47 22.66
N PRO A 332 21.99 -2.25 22.59
CA PRO A 332 21.99 -3.50 21.83
C PRO A 332 20.89 -4.44 22.34
N PHE A 333 20.22 -5.12 21.42
CA PHE A 333 19.18 -6.11 21.69
C PHE A 333 19.39 -7.29 20.75
N SER A 334 19.23 -8.53 21.22
CA SER A 334 19.37 -9.72 20.37
C SER A 334 18.00 -10.26 19.95
N MET A 335 17.87 -10.60 18.67
CA MET A 335 16.69 -11.24 18.09
C MET A 335 16.88 -12.74 17.83
N GLU A 336 18.08 -13.28 18.05
CA GLU A 336 18.51 -14.60 17.57
C GLU A 336 17.58 -15.74 18.05
N ASP A 337 17.30 -15.81 19.35
CA ASP A 337 16.39 -16.81 19.93
C ASP A 337 14.93 -16.61 19.47
N ILE A 338 14.53 -15.37 19.23
CA ILE A 338 13.15 -15.01 18.88
C ILE A 338 12.87 -15.38 17.42
N VAL A 339 13.79 -15.04 16.50
CA VAL A 339 13.54 -15.16 15.06
C VAL A 339 13.65 -16.60 14.60
N SER A 340 14.59 -17.38 15.14
CA SER A 340 14.69 -18.80 14.80
C SER A 340 13.41 -19.57 15.13
N GLU A 341 12.83 -19.36 16.31
CA GLU A 341 11.59 -20.02 16.72
C GLU A 341 10.35 -19.41 16.04
N ALA A 342 10.28 -18.08 15.90
CA ALA A 342 9.17 -17.43 15.21
C ALA A 342 9.13 -17.81 13.72
N ALA A 343 10.28 -17.93 13.04
CA ALA A 343 10.35 -18.31 11.64
C ALA A 343 9.78 -19.72 11.42
N LYS A 344 10.13 -20.68 12.28
CA LYS A 344 9.55 -22.04 12.26
C LYS A 344 8.02 -21.98 12.42
N GLY A 345 7.54 -21.24 13.42
CA GLY A 345 6.11 -21.11 13.70
C GLY A 345 5.31 -20.46 12.55
N VAL A 346 5.84 -19.39 11.95
CA VAL A 346 5.16 -18.66 10.86
C VAL A 346 4.92 -19.54 9.64
N PHE A 347 5.93 -20.31 9.20
CA PHE A 347 5.76 -21.21 8.05
C PHE A 347 4.81 -22.37 8.35
N SER A 348 4.89 -22.97 9.55
CA SER A 348 3.95 -24.00 9.97
C SER A 348 2.50 -23.50 9.97
N VAL A 349 2.27 -22.24 10.36
CA VAL A 349 0.95 -21.62 10.36
C VAL A 349 0.45 -21.33 8.94
N ILE A 350 1.30 -20.78 8.07
CA ILE A 350 0.92 -20.47 6.68
C ILE A 350 0.52 -21.75 5.93
N TYR A 351 1.16 -22.87 6.23
CA TYR A 351 0.94 -24.18 5.63
C TYR A 351 0.23 -25.17 6.57
N ALA A 352 -0.60 -24.68 7.51
CA ALA A 352 -1.28 -25.53 8.48
C ALA A 352 -2.20 -26.59 7.84
N ASP A 353 -2.75 -26.31 6.65
CA ASP A 353 -3.53 -27.26 5.84
C ASP A 353 -2.67 -28.10 4.88
N GLY A 354 -1.35 -28.09 5.04
CA GLY A 354 -0.40 -28.69 4.11
C GLY A 354 -0.26 -27.93 2.79
N GLY A 355 -0.86 -26.75 2.61
CA GLY A 355 -0.85 -25.98 1.37
C GLY A 355 -1.90 -26.44 0.35
N VAL A 356 -2.86 -27.27 0.77
CA VAL A 356 -3.92 -27.80 -0.11
C VAL A 356 -4.73 -26.68 -0.74
N ARG A 357 -5.19 -25.69 0.05
CA ARG A 357 -5.96 -24.55 -0.46
C ARG A 357 -5.14 -23.70 -1.42
N GLN A 358 -3.89 -23.42 -1.07
CA GLN A 358 -2.98 -22.69 -1.97
C GLN A 358 -2.86 -23.41 -3.32
N SER A 359 -2.62 -24.73 -3.30
CA SER A 359 -2.50 -25.50 -4.55
C SER A 359 -3.80 -25.50 -5.35
N GLU A 360 -4.97 -25.58 -4.72
CA GLU A 360 -6.26 -25.51 -5.43
C GLU A 360 -6.49 -24.12 -6.03
N THR A 361 -6.24 -23.04 -5.28
CA THR A 361 -6.33 -21.67 -5.79
C THR A 361 -5.43 -21.43 -7.01
N LEU A 362 -4.22 -22.00 -7.00
CA LEU A 362 -3.22 -21.78 -8.06
C LEU A 362 -3.28 -22.81 -9.20
N LYS A 363 -4.15 -23.81 -9.12
CA LYS A 363 -4.20 -24.99 -10.01
C LYS A 363 -4.40 -24.62 -11.48
N HIS A 364 -5.31 -23.67 -11.73
CA HIS A 364 -5.68 -23.22 -13.06
C HIS A 364 -5.18 -21.82 -13.39
N GLU A 365 -4.51 -21.16 -12.46
CA GLU A 365 -3.97 -19.82 -12.64
C GLU A 365 -2.77 -19.82 -13.60
N PRO A 366 -2.72 -18.96 -14.63
CA PRO A 366 -1.47 -18.72 -15.34
C PRO A 366 -0.48 -18.05 -14.39
N LEU A 367 0.67 -18.70 -14.14
CA LEU A 367 1.67 -18.23 -13.19
C LEU A 367 2.95 -17.76 -13.88
N PRO A 368 3.53 -16.64 -13.45
CA PRO A 368 4.92 -16.31 -13.78
C PRO A 368 5.88 -17.41 -13.31
N SER A 369 7.00 -17.60 -14.02
CA SER A 369 7.98 -18.66 -13.72
C SER A 369 8.45 -18.67 -12.26
N ILE A 370 8.63 -17.49 -11.67
CA ILE A 370 9.05 -17.33 -10.26
C ILE A 370 8.02 -17.84 -9.24
N MET A 371 6.76 -18.00 -9.65
CA MET A 371 5.68 -18.50 -8.81
C MET A 371 5.36 -19.97 -9.05
N LEU A 372 5.92 -20.62 -10.08
CA LEU A 372 5.71 -22.06 -10.33
C LEU A 372 6.03 -22.92 -9.10
N PRO A 373 7.15 -22.70 -8.36
CA PRO A 373 7.42 -23.47 -7.16
C PRO A 373 6.36 -23.29 -6.06
N MET A 374 5.59 -22.20 -6.07
CA MET A 374 4.50 -22.00 -5.10
C MET A 374 3.30 -22.89 -5.38
N ARG A 375 3.02 -23.23 -6.64
CA ARG A 375 1.96 -24.21 -6.98
C ARG A 375 2.32 -25.60 -6.45
N GLU A 376 3.60 -25.96 -6.60
CA GLU A 376 4.15 -27.26 -6.23
C GLU A 376 4.45 -27.38 -4.73
N ARG A 377 4.61 -26.27 -4.01
CA ARG A 377 4.87 -26.28 -2.56
C ARG A 377 3.81 -27.03 -1.76
N GLY A 378 2.54 -27.04 -2.17
CA GLY A 378 1.51 -27.87 -1.52
C GLY A 378 1.81 -29.38 -1.58
N GLN A 379 2.65 -29.83 -2.51
CA GLN A 379 3.04 -31.23 -2.70
C GLN A 379 4.26 -31.65 -1.87
N ILE A 380 4.97 -30.70 -1.24
CA ILE A 380 6.08 -31.02 -0.34
C ILE A 380 5.49 -31.60 0.97
N PRO A 381 5.96 -32.76 1.46
CA PRO A 381 5.47 -33.33 2.71
C PRO A 381 5.62 -32.36 3.89
N LEU A 382 4.64 -32.36 4.80
CA LEU A 382 4.62 -31.47 5.98
C LEU A 382 5.91 -31.52 6.81
N TRP A 383 6.60 -32.66 6.85
CA TRP A 383 7.87 -32.82 7.58
C TRP A 383 9.10 -32.22 6.88
N ARG A 384 8.96 -31.79 5.62
CA ARG A 384 9.98 -31.06 4.84
C ARG A 384 9.66 -29.56 4.70
N LYS A 385 8.50 -29.14 5.20
CA LYS A 385 8.07 -27.74 5.29
C LYS A 385 8.37 -27.23 6.69
#